data_AF-A0A658NMT1-F1
#
_entry.id   AF-A0A658NMT1-F1
#
_cell.length_a   1.000
_cell.length_b   1.000
_cell.length_c   1.000
_cell.angle_alpha   90.00
_cell.angle_beta   90.00
_cell.angle_gamma   90.00
#
_symmetry.space_group_name_H-M   'P 1'
#
loop_
_entity.id
_entity.type
_entity.pdbx_description
1 polymer ?
#
loop_
_entity_poly.entity_id
_entity_poly.type
_entity_poly.pdbx_seq_one_letter_code
_entity_poly.pdbx_strand_id
1 'polypeptide(L)'
;YHNPDATRRLFPHDDHWLDSGDRGYLASNDLYLTGRVKDLIIRGGRNIYPYELEQAVGAIEGIRKGCVAAFASADSATGSER
;
A
#
# COMPACT_ATOMS: atom_id res chain seq x y z
N TYR A 1 -21.68 -1.91 -2.09
CA TYR A 1 -23.00 -1.28 -1.84
C TYR A 1 -23.90 -2.29 -1.13
N HIS A 2 -24.85 -1.86 -0.29
CA HIS A 2 -25.64 -2.73 0.63
C HIS A 2 -24.82 -3.60 1.61
N ASN A 3 -23.71 -3.07 2.13
CA ASN A 3 -22.91 -3.76 3.15
C ASN A 3 -22.69 -2.82 4.36
N PRO A 4 -23.60 -2.84 5.35
CA PRO A 4 -23.52 -1.94 6.51
C PRO A 4 -22.29 -2.25 7.38
N ASP A 5 -21.85 -3.51 7.43
CA ASP A 5 -20.66 -3.91 8.20
C ASP A 5 -19.37 -3.40 7.56
N ALA A 6 -19.25 -3.51 6.23
CA ALA A 6 -18.12 -2.92 5.52
C ALA A 6 -18.10 -1.39 5.66
N THR A 7 -19.26 -0.75 5.66
CA THR A 7 -19.37 0.71 5.88
C THR A 7 -18.87 1.07 7.28
N ARG A 8 -19.33 0.38 8.32
CA ARG A 8 -18.92 0.63 9.71
C ARG A 8 -17.42 0.46 9.94
N ARG A 9 -16.79 -0.50 9.25
CA ARG A 9 -15.34 -0.72 9.34
C ARG A 9 -14.51 0.45 8.81
N LEU A 10 -15.06 1.29 7.93
CA LEU A 10 -14.38 2.49 7.43
C LEU A 10 -14.36 3.63 8.46
N PHE A 11 -15.14 3.53 9.55
CA PHE A 11 -15.31 4.56 10.57
C PHE A 11 -14.97 4.01 11.96
N PRO A 12 -13.69 3.66 12.22
CA PRO A 12 -13.30 2.91 13.42
C PRO A 12 -13.36 3.73 14.73
N HIS A 13 -13.42 5.06 14.66
CA HIS A 13 -13.34 5.95 15.81
C HIS A 13 -14.61 6.81 16.00
N ASP A 14 -15.22 7.26 14.90
CA ASP A 14 -16.49 7.99 14.84
C ASP A 14 -16.96 8.07 13.37
N ASP A 15 -18.15 8.64 13.13
CA ASP A 15 -18.71 8.83 11.78
C ASP A 15 -18.12 10.03 11.01
N HIS A 16 -17.11 10.72 11.55
CA HIS A 16 -16.49 11.90 10.94
C HIS A 16 -15.18 11.57 10.21
N TRP A 17 -14.45 10.55 10.67
CA TRP A 17 -13.16 10.17 10.10
C TRP A 17 -13.21 8.83 9.38
N LEU A 18 -13.02 8.89 8.07
CA LEU A 18 -12.91 7.72 7.21
C LEU A 18 -11.45 7.21 7.19
N ASP A 19 -11.27 5.92 7.46
CA ASP A 19 -10.03 5.20 7.18
C ASP A 19 -9.89 4.99 5.66
N SER A 20 -9.05 5.80 5.01
CA SER A 20 -8.82 5.74 3.57
C SER A 20 -7.99 4.52 3.16
N GLY A 21 -7.32 3.87 4.12
CA GLY A 21 -6.31 2.86 3.86
C GLY A 21 -5.02 3.42 3.24
N ASP A 22 -4.87 4.73 3.12
CA ASP A 22 -3.65 5.38 2.63
C ASP A 22 -2.73 5.74 3.80
N ARG A 23 -1.44 5.42 3.66
CA ARG A 23 -0.39 5.85 4.58
C ARG A 23 0.22 7.15 4.07
N GLY A 24 0.52 8.02 5.02
CA GLY A 24 1.26 9.24 4.78
C GLY A 24 1.80 9.82 6.08
N TYR A 25 2.55 10.90 5.96
CA TYR A 25 3.03 11.68 7.08
C TYR A 25 2.80 13.16 6.81
N LEU A 26 2.70 13.93 7.90
CA LEU A 26 2.59 15.38 7.84
C LEU A 26 3.97 16.00 8.00
N ALA A 27 4.31 16.93 7.12
CA ALA A 27 5.50 17.76 7.26
C ALA A 27 5.16 19.18 6.80
N SER A 28 5.52 20.18 7.59
CA SER A 28 5.27 21.60 7.27
C SER A 28 3.81 21.91 6.91
N ASN A 29 2.85 21.25 7.57
CA ASN A 29 1.41 21.37 7.31
C ASN A 29 0.92 20.80 5.97
N ASP A 30 1.77 20.06 5.26
CA ASP A 30 1.44 19.33 4.05
C ASP A 30 1.38 17.82 4.32
N LEU A 31 0.47 17.13 3.62
CA LEU A 31 0.32 15.67 3.68
C LEU A 31 1.12 15.02 2.55
N TYR A 32 2.04 14.13 2.90
CA TYR A 32 2.85 13.35 1.98
C TYR A 32 2.39 11.89 2.02
N LEU A 33 1.86 11.39 0.90
CA LEU A 33 1.44 9.99 0.76
C LEU A 33 2.65 9.08 0.53
N THR A 34 2.68 7.93 1.21
CA THR A 34 3.76 6.94 1.12
C THR A 34 3.29 5.59 0.56
N GLY A 35 1.98 5.38 0.42
CA GLY A 35 1.41 4.17 -0.19
C GLY A 35 0.11 3.76 0.49
N ARG A 36 -0.37 2.53 0.26
CA ARG A 36 -1.52 1.99 0.99
C ARG A 36 -1.09 1.05 2.10
N VAL A 37 -1.86 1.02 3.19
CA VAL A 37 -1.65 0.12 4.33
C VAL A 37 -1.60 -1.35 3.87
N LYS A 38 -2.43 -1.73 2.90
CA LYS A 38 -2.55 -3.12 2.42
C LYS A 38 -1.50 -3.52 1.38
N ASP A 39 -0.80 -2.55 0.81
CA ASP A 39 0.16 -2.82 -0.27
C ASP A 39 1.58 -2.98 0.29
N LEU A 40 1.81 -2.76 1.59
CA LEU A 40 3.14 -2.87 2.17
C LEU A 40 3.67 -4.32 2.11
N ILE A 41 4.79 -4.52 1.42
CA ILE A 41 5.51 -5.80 1.39
C ILE A 41 6.52 -5.81 2.55
N ILE A 42 6.48 -6.85 3.39
CA ILE A 42 7.38 -7.05 4.53
C ILE A 42 8.26 -8.26 4.25
N ARG A 43 9.52 -8.02 3.89
CA ARG A 43 10.51 -9.06 3.61
C ARG A 43 11.75 -8.91 4.47
N GLY A 44 12.07 -9.94 5.26
CA GLY A 44 13.26 -9.96 6.12
C GLY A 44 13.32 -8.79 7.12
N GLY A 45 12.16 -8.36 7.65
CA GLY A 45 12.06 -7.23 8.57
C GLY A 45 12.16 -5.85 7.91
N ARG A 46 12.13 -5.77 6.57
CA ARG A 46 12.17 -4.53 5.82
C ARG A 46 10.80 -4.24 5.20
N ASN A 47 10.39 -2.98 5.33
CA ASN A 47 9.21 -2.42 4.68
C ASN A 47 9.58 -2.03 3.24
N ILE A 48 8.93 -2.64 2.27
CA ILE A 48 9.09 -2.38 0.83
C ILE A 48 7.77 -1.83 0.31
N TYR A 49 7.80 -0.63 -0.27
CA TYR A 49 6.64 0.02 -0.84
C TYR A 49 6.55 -0.33 -2.34
N PRO A 50 5.54 -1.09 -2.80
CA PRO A 50 5.44 -1.51 -4.20
C PRO A 50 5.54 -0.35 -5.19
N TYR A 51 4.91 0.77 -4.87
CA TYR A 51 4.89 1.96 -5.72
C TYR A 51 6.30 2.50 -6.04
N GLU A 52 7.22 2.47 -5.09
CA GLU A 52 8.61 2.88 -5.33
C GLU A 52 9.32 1.90 -6.28
N LEU A 53 9.08 0.60 -6.12
CA LEU A 53 9.64 -0.44 -6.97
C LEU A 53 9.07 -0.37 -8.39
N GLU A 54 7.75 -0.21 -8.52
CA GLU A 54 7.04 -0.07 -9.80
C GLU A 54 7.53 1.14 -10.59
N GLN A 55 7.73 2.28 -9.93
CA GLN A 55 8.32 3.46 -10.56
C GLN A 55 9.77 3.23 -11.00
N ALA A 56 10.60 2.66 -10.12
CA ALA A 56 12.01 2.41 -10.42
C ALA A 56 12.15 1.47 -11.64
N VAL A 57 11.38 0.38 -11.67
CA VAL A 57 11.37 -0.57 -12.81
C VAL A 57 10.75 0.07 -14.05
N GLY A 58 9.68 0.85 -13.89
CA GLY A 58 9.02 1.57 -14.98
C GLY A 58 9.88 2.66 -15.64
N ALA A 59 10.99 3.06 -15.01
CA ALA A 59 11.97 3.99 -15.56
C ALA A 59 13.03 3.31 -16.45
N ILE A 60 13.08 1.96 -16.48
CA ILE A 60 14.02 1.20 -17.30
C ILE A 60 13.59 1.29 -18.78
N GLU A 61 14.58 1.51 -19.67
CA GLU A 61 14.34 1.55 -21.11
C GLU A 61 13.71 0.24 -21.61
N GLY A 62 12.69 0.34 -22.46
CA GLY A 62 11.94 -0.80 -22.98
C GLY A 62 10.76 -1.25 -22.10
N ILE A 63 10.65 -0.77 -20.86
CA ILE A 63 9.47 -0.99 -20.02
C ILE A 63 8.43 0.11 -20.26
N ARG A 64 7.18 -0.28 -20.49
CA ARG A 64 6.08 0.69 -20.64
C ARG A 64 5.74 1.29 -19.28
N LYS A 65 5.83 2.61 -19.18
CA LYS A 65 5.44 3.36 -17.97
C LYS A 65 3.99 3.03 -17.57
N GLY A 66 3.79 2.80 -16.27
CA GLY A 66 2.49 2.42 -15.71
C GLY A 66 2.08 0.97 -15.96
N CYS A 67 2.96 0.12 -16.53
CA CYS A 67 2.70 -1.30 -16.76
C CYS A 67 3.59 -2.22 -15.91
N VAL A 68 3.90 -1.78 -14.69
CA VAL A 68 4.62 -2.59 -13.69
C VAL A 68 3.71 -2.75 -12.49
N ALA A 69 3.68 -3.97 -11.94
CA ALA A 69 3.00 -4.27 -10.68
C ALA A 69 3.96 -5.03 -9.77
N ALA A 70 4.04 -4.64 -8.50
CA ALA A 70 4.80 -5.34 -7.47
C ALA A 70 3.85 -5.84 -6.38
N PHE A 71 3.98 -7.13 -6.03
CA PHE A 71 3.16 -7.76 -5.00
C PHE A 71 3.99 -8.84 -4.30
N ALA A 72 3.69 -9.07 -3.02
CA ALA A 72 4.28 -10.17 -2.27
C ALA A 72 3.81 -11.52 -2.82
N SER A 73 4.73 -12.47 -2.98
CA SER A 73 4.37 -13.88 -3.15
C SER A 73 4.53 -14.60 -1.81
N ALA A 74 3.48 -15.25 -1.35
CA ALA A 74 3.57 -16.09 -0.15
C ALA A 74 4.52 -17.29 -0.42
N ASP A 75 5.54 -17.47 0.41
CA ASP A 75 6.32 -18.71 0.43
C ASP A 75 5.65 -19.70 1.39
N SER A 76 5.06 -20.75 0.84
CA SER A 76 4.36 -21.81 1.60
C SER A 76 5.25 -22.52 2.62
N ALA A 77 6.57 -22.40 2.53
CA ALA A 77 7.51 -23.04 3.44
C ALA A 77 7.84 -22.22 4.71
N THR A 78 7.70 -20.89 4.69
CA THR A 78 8.22 -20.03 5.77
C THR A 78 7.21 -19.05 6.36
N GLY A 79 6.02 -18.89 5.75
CA GLY A 79 5.02 -17.91 6.18
C GLY A 79 5.48 -16.45 5.98
N SER A 80 6.59 -16.23 5.28
CA SER A 80 7.15 -14.92 4.95
C SER A 80 6.96 -14.61 3.47
N GLU A 81 6.90 -13.33 3.14
CA GLU A 81 6.78 -12.83 1.77
C GLU A 81 8.12 -12.97 1.02
N ARG A 82 8.05 -13.47 -0.24
CA ARG A 82 9.15 -13.49 -1.21
C ARG A 82 9.04 -12.35 -2.20
#